data_AF-A0A3P6C4L4-F1
#
_entry.id   AF-A0A3P6C4L4-F1
#
_cell.length_a   1.000
_cell.length_b   1.000
_cell.length_c   1.000
_cell.angle_alpha   90.00
_cell.angle_beta   90.00
_cell.angle_gamma   90.00
#
_symmetry.space_group_name_H-M   'P 1'
#
loop_
_entity.id
_entity.type
_entity.pdbx_description
1 polymer ?
#
loop_
_entity_poly.entity_id
_entity_poly.type
_entity_poly.pdbx_seq_one_letter_code
_entity_poly.pdbx_strand_id
1 'polypeptide(L)'
;MAIIAAFFIFAYGLLFLVSGSSRDWLMCLVPFRTQLVLFIFVHPVSRNVYRTINTSVVELLWLQLIWLVDWWAFMKINLYADAETLEQLGKEHALVLSNHRGDIDWLVGWVMAQRSGCLGSTLAIMRKEAKYFPIIGWSMWFSEYILLAKKWAKDEKILKAGFNQLKDFPTTFWLGLFVEGTRFN
;
A
#
# COMPACT_ATOMS: atom_id res chain seq x y z
N MET A 1 19.75 -8.17 -6.61
CA MET A 1 18.32 -8.21 -6.22
C MET A 1 17.41 -7.46 -7.20
N ALA A 2 17.79 -6.27 -7.69
CA ALA A 2 16.99 -5.50 -8.67
C ALA A 2 16.71 -6.22 -10.01
N ILE A 3 17.67 -6.98 -10.56
CA ILE A 3 17.49 -7.70 -11.84
C ILE A 3 16.51 -8.87 -11.72
N ILE A 4 16.56 -9.59 -10.60
CA ILE A 4 15.65 -10.71 -10.31
C ILE A 4 14.23 -10.17 -10.09
N ALA A 5 14.11 -9.10 -9.30
CA ALA A 5 12.83 -8.40 -9.11
C ALA A 5 12.29 -7.89 -10.45
N ALA A 6 13.12 -7.26 -11.29
CA ALA A 6 12.74 -6.78 -12.61
C ALA A 6 12.29 -7.92 -13.55
N PHE A 7 12.96 -9.09 -13.51
CA PHE A 7 12.56 -10.25 -14.31
C PHE A 7 11.21 -10.82 -13.86
N PHE A 8 10.98 -10.94 -12.55
CA PHE A 8 9.67 -11.35 -12.04
C PHE A 8 8.60 -10.32 -12.37
N ILE A 9 8.86 -9.04 -12.11
CA ILE A 9 7.94 -7.94 -12.41
C ILE A 9 7.58 -7.90 -13.91
N PHE A 10 8.57 -8.07 -14.81
CA PHE A 10 8.36 -8.12 -16.25
C PHE A 10 7.59 -9.37 -16.68
N ALA A 11 7.96 -10.56 -16.19
CA ALA A 11 7.26 -11.81 -16.52
C ALA A 11 5.81 -11.80 -16.01
N TYR A 12 5.57 -11.29 -14.80
CA TYR A 12 4.23 -11.18 -14.19
C TYR A 12 3.36 -10.12 -14.87
N GLY A 13 3.95 -8.99 -15.28
CA GLY A 13 3.24 -7.96 -16.00
C GLY A 13 2.94 -8.32 -17.47
N LEU A 14 3.86 -9.03 -18.13
CA LEU A 14 3.61 -9.56 -19.48
C LEU A 14 2.50 -10.62 -19.46
N LEU A 15 2.44 -11.47 -18.43
CA LEU A 15 1.33 -12.39 -18.19
C LEU A 15 0.00 -11.63 -18.08
N PHE A 16 -0.05 -10.56 -17.28
CA PHE A 16 -1.23 -9.72 -17.07
C PHE A 16 -1.77 -9.06 -18.37
N LEU A 17 -0.88 -8.65 -19.28
CA LEU A 17 -1.29 -8.04 -20.55
C LEU A 17 -1.61 -9.04 -21.66
N VAL A 18 -0.90 -10.17 -21.72
CA VAL A 18 -1.01 -11.13 -22.82
C VAL A 18 -2.17 -12.10 -22.61
N SER A 19 -2.54 -12.41 -21.36
CA SER A 19 -3.41 -13.56 -21.15
C SER A 19 -4.89 -13.30 -21.38
N GLY A 20 -5.44 -12.10 -21.14
CA GLY A 20 -6.84 -11.73 -21.49
C GLY A 20 -7.89 -12.78 -21.07
N SER A 21 -7.53 -13.67 -20.14
CA SER A 21 -8.23 -14.91 -19.84
C SER A 21 -8.36 -15.05 -18.33
N SER A 22 -9.21 -15.97 -17.89
CA SER A 22 -9.57 -16.21 -16.48
C SER A 22 -8.38 -16.43 -15.52
N ARG A 23 -7.15 -16.52 -16.02
CA ARG A 23 -5.90 -16.67 -15.26
C ARG A 23 -5.35 -15.34 -14.71
N ASP A 24 -5.59 -14.20 -15.35
CA ASP A 24 -5.14 -12.88 -14.84
C ASP A 24 -5.93 -12.43 -13.61
N TRP A 25 -7.24 -12.72 -13.60
CA TRP A 25 -8.07 -12.55 -12.42
C TRP A 25 -7.57 -13.41 -11.25
N LEU A 26 -7.02 -14.59 -11.53
CA LEU A 26 -6.46 -15.47 -10.51
C LEU A 26 -5.28 -14.81 -9.77
N MET A 27 -4.49 -13.97 -10.45
CA MET A 27 -3.30 -13.32 -9.89
C MET A 27 -3.64 -12.26 -8.84
N CYS A 28 -4.72 -11.50 -9.02
CA CYS A 28 -5.22 -10.57 -8.00
C CYS A 28 -5.95 -11.30 -6.87
N LEU A 29 -6.58 -12.45 -7.18
CA LEU A 29 -7.34 -13.26 -6.23
C LEU A 29 -6.46 -14.14 -5.34
N VAL A 30 -5.23 -14.50 -5.75
CA VAL A 30 -4.30 -15.28 -4.91
C VAL A 30 -3.88 -14.49 -3.67
N PRO A 31 -3.32 -13.26 -3.76
CA PRO A 31 -3.00 -12.45 -2.58
C PRO A 31 -4.21 -12.26 -1.68
N PHE A 32 -5.36 -11.91 -2.25
CA PHE A 32 -6.60 -11.74 -1.47
C PHE A 32 -7.01 -13.02 -0.70
N ARG A 33 -6.97 -14.20 -1.34
CA ARG A 33 -7.26 -15.47 -0.66
C ARG A 33 -6.24 -15.77 0.43
N THR A 34 -4.96 -15.49 0.19
CA THR A 34 -3.92 -15.62 1.21
C THR A 34 -4.19 -14.69 2.39
N GLN A 35 -4.54 -13.42 2.16
CA GLN A 35 -4.88 -12.48 3.24
C GLN A 35 -6.09 -12.97 4.06
N LEU A 36 -7.11 -13.53 3.40
CA LEU A 36 -8.26 -14.13 4.08
C LEU A 36 -7.87 -15.31 4.98
N VAL A 37 -7.03 -16.21 4.48
CA VAL A 37 -6.51 -17.35 5.28
C VAL A 37 -5.68 -16.84 6.47
N LEU A 38 -4.78 -15.88 6.24
CA LEU A 38 -3.99 -15.27 7.31
C LEU A 38 -4.88 -14.59 8.36
N PHE A 39 -5.95 -13.93 7.93
CA PHE A 39 -6.88 -13.26 8.83
C PHE A 39 -7.70 -14.25 9.67
N ILE A 40 -8.07 -15.41 9.12
CA ILE A 40 -8.84 -16.42 9.86
C ILE A 40 -7.95 -17.22 10.82
N PHE A 41 -6.74 -17.60 10.40
CA PHE A 41 -5.93 -18.58 11.15
C PHE A 41 -4.75 -17.95 11.90
N VAL A 42 -4.15 -16.87 11.40
CA VAL A 42 -2.94 -16.27 12.00
C VAL A 42 -3.27 -15.06 12.86
N HIS A 43 -4.13 -14.17 12.37
CA HIS A 43 -4.51 -12.95 13.08
C HIS A 43 -5.07 -13.20 14.50
N PRO A 44 -5.90 -14.22 14.79
CA PRO A 44 -6.37 -14.49 16.14
C PRO A 44 -5.28 -14.98 17.09
N VAL A 45 -4.21 -15.57 16.56
CA VAL A 45 -3.11 -16.16 17.35
C VAL A 45 -2.02 -15.13 17.62
N SER A 46 -1.61 -14.37 16.59
CA SER A 46 -0.59 -13.33 16.73
C SER A 46 -0.76 -12.23 15.68
N ARG A 47 -1.03 -11.02 16.16
CA ARG A 47 -1.14 -9.82 15.32
C ARG A 47 0.17 -9.46 14.63
N ASN A 48 1.31 -9.61 15.32
CA ASN A 48 2.61 -9.25 14.77
C ASN A 48 3.06 -10.21 13.66
N VAL A 49 2.83 -11.52 13.84
CA VAL A 49 3.09 -12.50 12.80
C VAL A 49 2.17 -12.26 11.61
N TYR A 50 0.88 -12.03 11.85
CA TYR A 50 -0.08 -11.67 10.80
C TYR A 50 0.40 -10.46 9.99
N ARG A 51 0.73 -9.35 10.65
CA ARG A 51 1.21 -8.13 10.01
C ARG A 51 2.46 -8.35 9.19
N THR A 52 3.45 -9.05 9.74
CA THR A 52 4.73 -9.33 9.07
C THR A 52 4.52 -10.10 7.77
N ILE A 53 3.72 -11.17 7.80
CA ILE A 53 3.43 -11.97 6.60
C ILE A 53 2.53 -11.18 5.63
N ASN A 54 1.52 -10.50 6.16
CA ASN A 54 0.59 -9.71 5.35
C ASN A 54 1.30 -8.58 4.60
N THR A 55 2.30 -7.93 5.18
CA THR A 55 3.15 -6.93 4.51
C THR A 55 3.75 -7.49 3.21
N SER A 56 4.31 -8.71 3.22
CA SER A 56 4.85 -9.32 2.01
C SER A 56 3.77 -9.65 0.98
N VAL A 57 2.60 -10.11 1.41
CA VAL A 57 1.47 -10.42 0.51
C VAL A 57 0.94 -9.14 -0.16
N VAL A 58 0.85 -8.06 0.61
CA VAL A 58 0.41 -6.74 0.16
C VAL A 58 1.41 -6.13 -0.81
N GLU A 59 2.71 -6.26 -0.53
CA GLU A 59 3.76 -5.82 -1.44
C GLU A 59 3.62 -6.50 -2.81
N LEU A 60 3.42 -7.81 -2.86
CA LEU A 60 3.19 -8.55 -4.11
C LEU A 60 1.94 -8.07 -4.87
N LEU A 61 0.89 -7.64 -4.15
CA LEU A 61 -0.30 -7.07 -4.76
C LEU A 61 -0.01 -5.67 -5.36
N TRP A 62 0.67 -4.81 -4.61
CA TRP A 62 0.99 -3.44 -5.03
C TRP A 62 2.04 -3.38 -6.13
N LEU A 63 2.99 -4.33 -6.17
CA LEU A 63 3.97 -4.43 -7.26
C LEU A 63 3.33 -4.54 -8.65
N GLN A 64 2.12 -5.09 -8.75
CA GLN A 64 1.38 -5.14 -10.02
C GLN A 64 1.00 -3.74 -10.51
N LEU A 65 0.61 -2.86 -9.58
CA LEU A 65 0.29 -1.46 -9.88
C LEU A 65 1.57 -0.65 -10.14
N ILE A 66 2.64 -0.88 -9.38
CA ILE A 66 3.95 -0.25 -9.65
C ILE A 66 4.45 -0.62 -11.05
N TRP A 67 4.29 -1.88 -11.45
CA TRP A 67 4.68 -2.31 -12.78
C TRP A 67 3.91 -1.58 -13.88
N LEU A 68 2.59 -1.43 -13.73
CA LEU A 68 1.79 -0.66 -14.70
C LEU A 68 2.28 0.79 -14.82
N VAL A 69 2.74 1.39 -13.74
CA VAL A 69 3.22 2.78 -13.71
C VAL A 69 4.60 2.92 -14.34
N ASP A 70 5.56 2.14 -13.86
CA ASP A 70 6.96 2.27 -14.26
C ASP A 70 7.19 1.69 -15.67
N TRP A 71 6.58 0.55 -15.98
CA TRP A 71 6.85 -0.18 -17.23
C TRP A 71 5.84 0.09 -18.33
N TRP A 72 4.54 0.08 -18.03
CA TRP A 72 3.51 0.24 -19.07
C TRP A 72 3.21 1.71 -19.39
N ALA A 73 3.08 2.55 -18.36
CA ALA A 73 2.79 3.98 -18.52
C ALA A 73 4.04 4.85 -18.73
N PHE A 74 5.25 4.28 -18.60
CA PHE A 74 6.53 4.98 -18.72
C PHE A 74 6.65 6.25 -17.85
N MET A 75 6.06 6.23 -16.66
CA MET A 75 6.01 7.41 -15.80
C MET A 75 7.39 7.69 -15.18
N LYS A 76 7.95 8.87 -15.43
CA LYS A 76 9.22 9.31 -14.84
C LYS A 76 8.97 10.10 -13.55
N ILE A 77 9.22 9.46 -12.41
CA ILE A 77 9.16 10.12 -11.10
C ILE A 77 10.59 10.43 -10.63
N ASN A 78 10.87 11.71 -10.38
CA ASN A 78 12.15 12.17 -9.84
C ASN A 78 11.96 12.59 -8.38
N LEU A 79 12.84 12.10 -7.51
CA LEU A 79 12.87 12.46 -6.08
C LEU A 79 14.06 13.38 -5.83
N TYR A 80 13.80 14.52 -5.19
CA TYR A 80 14.82 15.49 -4.81
C TYR A 80 14.80 15.65 -3.30
N ALA A 81 15.93 15.37 -2.66
CA ALA A 81 16.19 15.58 -1.25
C ALA A 81 17.71 15.66 -1.04
N ASP A 82 18.15 16.16 0.11
CA ASP A 82 19.55 16.09 0.51
C ASP A 82 19.97 14.64 0.78
N ALA A 83 21.29 14.38 0.79
CA ALA A 83 21.84 13.03 0.91
C ALA A 83 21.48 12.35 2.24
N GLU A 84 21.43 13.11 3.34
CA GLU A 84 21.09 12.58 4.67
C GLU A 84 19.64 12.13 4.70
N THR A 85 18.72 12.95 4.17
CA THR A 85 17.30 12.59 4.06
C THR A 85 17.11 11.35 3.19
N LEU A 86 17.79 11.26 2.04
CA LEU A 86 17.70 10.09 1.16
C LEU A 86 18.18 8.80 1.85
N GLU A 87 19.21 8.90 2.68
CA GLU A 87 19.73 7.75 3.42
C GLU A 87 18.74 7.23 4.49
N GLN A 88 17.91 8.10 5.07
CA GLN A 88 16.93 7.73 6.10
C GLN A 88 15.63 7.14 5.54
N LEU A 89 15.34 7.32 4.25
CA LEU A 89 14.09 6.85 3.65
C LEU A 89 13.91 5.34 3.84
N GLY A 90 12.79 4.98 4.45
CA GLY A 90 12.38 3.60 4.68
C GLY A 90 13.08 2.91 5.86
N LYS A 91 13.93 3.62 6.62
CA LYS A 91 14.58 3.09 7.82
C LYS A 91 13.77 3.34 9.10
N GLU A 92 12.89 4.33 9.10
CA GLU A 92 12.04 4.68 10.24
C GLU A 92 10.55 4.76 9.88
N HIS A 93 9.70 4.60 10.89
CA HIS A 93 8.27 4.84 10.73
C HIS A 93 8.03 6.31 10.37
N ALA A 94 7.31 6.55 9.28
CA ALA A 94 7.13 7.91 8.76
C ALA A 94 5.64 8.27 8.62
N LEU A 95 5.31 9.51 8.98
CA LEU A 95 4.07 10.15 8.56
C LEU A 95 4.35 10.94 7.28
N VAL A 96 3.82 10.48 6.15
CA VAL A 96 4.03 11.12 4.85
C VAL A 96 2.90 12.09 4.61
N LEU A 97 3.20 13.38 4.79
CA LEU A 97 2.28 14.47 4.50
C LEU A 97 2.54 14.96 3.08
N SER A 98 1.49 15.06 2.28
CA SER A 98 1.59 15.60 0.92
C SER A 98 0.36 16.42 0.57
N ASN A 99 0.56 17.34 -0.37
CA ASN A 99 -0.53 18.05 -1.01
C ASN A 99 -1.31 17.13 -1.95
N HIS A 100 -2.60 17.40 -2.18
CA HIS A 100 -3.44 16.59 -3.08
C HIS A 100 -3.87 17.39 -4.31
N ARG A 101 -3.25 17.08 -5.45
CA ARG A 101 -3.56 17.73 -6.75
C ARG A 101 -4.08 16.77 -7.79
N GLY A 102 -3.56 15.55 -7.84
CA GLY A 102 -3.86 14.59 -8.89
C GLY A 102 -4.56 13.33 -8.38
N ASP A 103 -5.28 12.67 -9.28
CA ASP A 103 -5.93 11.38 -9.01
C ASP A 103 -4.95 10.25 -8.71
N ILE A 104 -3.70 10.42 -9.11
CA ILE A 104 -2.62 9.44 -9.01
C ILE A 104 -1.58 9.80 -7.93
N ASP A 105 -1.82 10.81 -7.10
CA ASP A 105 -0.84 11.24 -6.08
C ASP A 105 -0.46 10.11 -5.12
N TRP A 106 -1.45 9.29 -4.73
CA TRP A 106 -1.24 8.12 -3.87
C TRP A 106 -0.32 7.08 -4.54
N LEU A 107 -0.40 6.96 -5.86
CA LEU A 107 0.40 6.03 -6.66
C LEU A 107 1.85 6.50 -6.77
N VAL A 108 2.08 7.81 -6.88
CA VAL A 108 3.42 8.41 -6.77
C VAL A 108 4.04 8.10 -5.40
N GLY A 109 3.24 8.24 -4.32
CA GLY A 109 3.65 7.84 -2.97
C GLY A 109 4.07 6.38 -2.87
N TRP A 110 3.33 5.48 -3.52
CA TRP A 110 3.68 4.05 -3.55
C TRP A 110 4.95 3.76 -4.34
N VAL A 111 5.21 4.45 -5.45
CA VAL A 111 6.48 4.32 -6.18
C VAL A 111 7.66 4.76 -5.30
N MET A 112 7.52 5.86 -4.54
CA MET A 112 8.54 6.28 -3.58
C MET A 112 8.75 5.24 -2.47
N ALA A 113 7.66 4.69 -1.93
CA ALA A 113 7.74 3.64 -0.91
C ALA A 113 8.41 2.36 -1.46
N GLN A 114 8.13 1.99 -2.71
CA GLN A 114 8.79 0.85 -3.36
C GLN A 114 10.29 1.08 -3.51
N ARG A 115 10.71 2.28 -3.93
CA ARG A 115 12.13 2.64 -4.02
C ARG A 115 12.83 2.63 -2.66
N SER A 116 12.06 2.80 -1.59
CA SER A 116 12.54 2.81 -0.20
C SER A 116 12.32 1.48 0.54
N GLY A 117 11.87 0.42 -0.15
CA GLY A 117 11.65 -0.90 0.43
C GLY A 117 10.49 -1.00 1.42
N CYS A 118 9.54 -0.06 1.41
CA CYS A 118 8.43 0.04 2.36
C CYS A 118 7.04 -0.18 1.73
N LEU A 119 6.96 -0.65 0.47
CA LEU A 119 5.69 -0.71 -0.26
C LEU A 119 4.62 -1.54 0.46
N GLY A 120 4.97 -2.73 0.94
CA GLY A 120 4.06 -3.63 1.64
C GLY A 120 3.53 -3.12 2.99
N SER A 121 4.22 -2.14 3.57
CA SER A 121 3.89 -1.48 4.83
C SER A 121 3.49 -0.02 4.61
N THR A 122 3.07 0.34 3.40
CA THR A 122 2.37 1.61 3.17
C THR A 122 0.95 1.52 3.69
N LEU A 123 0.59 2.48 4.53
CA LEU A 123 -0.74 2.66 5.08
C LEU A 123 -1.24 4.03 4.65
N ALA A 124 -2.55 4.22 4.61
CA ALA A 124 -3.12 5.52 4.35
C ALA A 124 -4.38 5.77 5.18
N ILE A 125 -4.62 7.04 5.47
CA ILE A 125 -5.90 7.50 5.98
C ILE A 125 -6.78 7.83 4.76
N MET A 126 -7.87 7.09 4.60
CA MET A 126 -8.73 7.22 3.42
C MET A 126 -10.20 7.20 3.78
N ARG A 127 -11.04 7.53 2.78
CA ARG A 127 -12.49 7.53 2.98
C ARG A 127 -13.00 6.10 3.16
N LYS A 128 -13.99 5.93 4.04
CA LYS A 128 -14.58 4.64 4.36
C LYS A 128 -15.17 3.93 3.15
N GLU A 129 -15.58 4.68 2.13
CA GLU A 129 -16.09 4.11 0.89
C GLU A 129 -15.02 3.34 0.09
N ALA A 130 -13.74 3.62 0.30
CA ALA A 130 -12.64 2.96 -0.40
C ALA A 130 -12.61 1.43 -0.18
N LYS A 131 -13.13 0.95 0.97
CA LYS A 131 -13.21 -0.48 1.25
C LYS A 131 -14.18 -1.25 0.34
N TYR A 132 -15.06 -0.54 -0.38
CA TYR A 132 -16.02 -1.18 -1.28
C TYR A 132 -15.42 -1.50 -2.66
N PHE A 133 -14.22 -1.00 -2.97
CA PHE A 133 -13.50 -1.44 -4.16
C PHE A 133 -13.06 -2.89 -4.01
N PRO A 134 -13.51 -3.81 -4.90
CA PRO A 134 -13.15 -5.21 -4.81
C PRO A 134 -11.64 -5.40 -4.86
N ILE A 135 -11.14 -6.40 -4.14
CA ILE A 135 -9.71 -6.78 -4.04
C ILE A 135 -8.86 -5.69 -3.38
N ILE A 136 -8.70 -4.51 -3.99
CA ILE A 136 -7.84 -3.43 -3.50
C ILE A 136 -8.37 -2.89 -2.16
N GLY A 137 -9.65 -2.49 -2.11
CA GLY A 137 -10.26 -1.93 -0.90
C GLY A 137 -10.33 -2.94 0.23
N TRP A 138 -10.52 -4.23 -0.09
CA TRP A 138 -10.48 -5.31 0.90
C TRP A 138 -9.07 -5.59 1.41
N SER A 139 -8.07 -5.59 0.51
CA SER A 139 -6.67 -5.75 0.89
C SER A 139 -6.19 -4.61 1.80
N MET A 140 -6.60 -3.37 1.50
CA MET A 140 -6.36 -2.20 2.37
C MET A 140 -7.02 -2.39 3.74
N TRP A 141 -8.24 -2.94 3.78
CA TRP A 141 -8.91 -3.24 5.05
C TRP A 141 -8.18 -4.31 5.88
N PHE A 142 -7.74 -5.41 5.25
CA PHE A 142 -6.91 -6.43 5.89
C PHE A 142 -5.57 -5.88 6.38
N SER A 143 -5.04 -4.88 5.68
CA SER A 143 -3.78 -4.20 6.03
C SER A 143 -3.94 -3.10 7.08
N GLU A 144 -5.10 -3.02 7.74
CA GLU A 144 -5.36 -2.09 8.84
C GLU A 144 -5.28 -0.61 8.45
N TYR A 145 -5.66 -0.27 7.21
CA TYR A 145 -5.80 1.13 6.79
C TYR A 145 -6.85 1.86 7.64
N ILE A 146 -6.63 3.15 7.90
CA ILE A 146 -7.54 3.97 8.71
C ILE A 146 -8.63 4.54 7.81
N LEU A 147 -9.86 4.07 7.99
CA LEU A 147 -11.02 4.40 7.16
C LEU A 147 -11.95 5.41 7.84
N LEU A 148 -12.09 6.62 7.28
CA LEU A 148 -12.85 7.72 7.86
C LEU A 148 -14.22 7.95 7.19
N ALA A 149 -15.24 8.28 7.97
CA ALA A 149 -16.60 8.54 7.51
C ALA A 149 -16.85 10.02 7.11
N LYS A 150 -15.85 10.89 7.18
CA LYS A 150 -15.95 12.35 7.03
C LYS A 150 -16.93 12.99 8.04
N LYS A 151 -16.96 12.45 9.26
CA LYS A 151 -17.75 12.98 10.39
C LYS A 151 -16.89 12.97 11.64
N TRP A 152 -16.36 14.14 12.01
CA TRP A 152 -15.41 14.30 13.12
C TRP A 152 -15.84 13.58 14.41
N ALA A 153 -17.10 13.73 14.81
CA ALA A 153 -17.66 13.11 16.01
C ALA A 153 -17.51 11.57 16.06
N LYS A 154 -17.38 10.91 14.90
CA LYS A 154 -17.09 9.46 14.79
C LYS A 154 -15.61 9.21 14.53
N ASP A 155 -15.02 10.00 13.64
CA ASP A 155 -13.68 9.79 13.12
C ASP A 155 -12.58 10.05 14.15
N GLU A 156 -12.78 10.94 15.12
CA GLU A 156 -11.82 11.18 16.19
C GLU A 156 -11.47 9.88 16.96
N LYS A 157 -12.50 9.08 17.29
CA LYS A 157 -12.32 7.80 17.99
C LYS A 157 -11.62 6.77 17.10
N ILE A 158 -11.95 6.75 15.80
CA ILE A 158 -11.34 5.86 14.82
C ILE A 158 -9.85 6.19 14.65
N LEU A 159 -9.51 7.47 14.53
CA LEU A 159 -8.13 7.94 14.42
C LEU A 159 -7.31 7.57 15.66
N LYS A 160 -7.82 7.86 16.87
CA LYS A 160 -7.16 7.50 18.13
C LYS A 160 -6.91 5.99 18.24
N ALA A 161 -7.92 5.18 17.89
CA ALA A 161 -7.78 3.73 17.89
C ALA A 161 -6.76 3.26 16.85
N GLY A 162 -6.83 3.79 15.62
CA GLY A 162 -5.90 3.48 14.53
C GLY A 162 -4.46 3.80 14.90
N PHE A 163 -4.17 5.02 15.37
CA PHE A 163 -2.82 5.39 15.81
C PHE A 163 -2.33 4.55 16.98
N ASN A 164 -3.19 4.22 17.94
CA ASN A 164 -2.79 3.35 19.04
C ASN A 164 -2.44 1.93 18.55
N GLN A 165 -3.13 1.45 17.52
CA GLN A 165 -2.83 0.16 16.89
C GLN A 165 -1.55 0.19 16.05
N LEU A 166 -1.04 1.34 15.61
CA LEU A 166 0.21 1.40 14.83
C LEU A 166 1.46 1.45 15.71
N LYS A 167 1.33 1.62 17.02
CA LYS A 167 2.47 1.69 17.96
C LYS A 167 3.27 0.40 18.05
N ASP A 168 2.63 -0.74 17.82
CA ASP A 168 3.23 -2.09 17.88
C ASP A 168 3.40 -2.71 16.48
N PHE A 169 3.44 -1.90 15.43
CA PHE A 169 3.62 -2.40 14.06
C PHE A 169 5.04 -2.99 13.90
N PRO A 170 5.19 -4.24 13.45
CA PRO A 170 6.46 -4.98 13.55
C PRO A 170 7.53 -4.57 12.52
N THR A 171 7.14 -3.84 11.48
CA THR A 171 8.02 -3.41 10.38
C THR A 171 7.93 -1.90 10.19
N THR A 172 8.99 -1.30 9.64
CA THR A 172 8.95 0.10 9.24
C THR A 172 7.76 0.33 8.30
N PHE A 173 6.93 1.33 8.62
CA PHE A 173 5.72 1.64 7.85
C PHE A 173 5.67 3.12 7.52
N TRP A 174 5.02 3.43 6.40
CA TRP A 174 4.75 4.80 5.98
C TRP A 174 3.25 5.06 6.01
N LEU A 175 2.80 6.04 6.78
CA LEU A 175 1.40 6.45 6.83
C LEU A 175 1.19 7.70 5.96
N GLY A 176 0.55 7.53 4.81
CA GLY A 176 0.18 8.61 3.92
C GLY A 176 -1.05 9.37 4.39
N LEU A 177 -0.96 10.70 4.40
CA LEU A 177 -2.06 11.60 4.71
C LEU A 177 -2.05 12.83 3.81
N PHE A 178 -3.18 13.05 3.13
CA PHE A 178 -3.50 14.29 2.43
C PHE A 178 -4.34 15.18 3.35
N VAL A 179 -3.69 16.11 4.05
CA VAL A 179 -4.33 16.93 5.11
C VAL A 179 -5.40 17.87 4.59
N GLU A 180 -5.36 18.20 3.30
CA GLU A 180 -6.34 19.05 2.62
C GLU A 180 -7.75 18.43 2.62
N GLY A 181 -7.87 17.10 2.70
CA GLY A 181 -9.16 16.39 2.73
C GLY A 181 -9.96 16.41 1.43
N THR A 182 -9.55 17.23 0.46
CA THR A 182 -10.05 17.37 -0.91
C THR A 182 -8.90 17.74 -1.85
N ARG A 183 -9.08 17.55 -3.16
CA ARG A 183 -8.12 18.05 -4.16
C ARG A 183 -8.26 19.56 -4.30
N PHE A 184 -7.15 20.26 -4.54
CA PHE A 184 -7.22 21.64 -5.02
C PHE A 184 -7.64 21.64 -6.49
N ASN A 185 -8.75 22.31 -6.80
CA ASN A 185 -9.18 22.61 -8.17
C ASN A 185 -8.48 23.86 -8.70
#